data_AF-A0A1Y1JUG2-F1
#
_entry.id   AF-A0A1Y1JUG2-F1
#
_cell.length_a   1.000
_cell.length_b   1.000
_cell.length_c   1.000
_cell.angle_alpha   90.00
_cell.angle_beta   90.00
_cell.angle_gamma   90.00
#
_symmetry.space_group_name_H-M   'P 1'
#
loop_
_entity.id
_entity.type
_entity.pdbx_description
1 polymer ?
#
loop_
_entity_poly.entity_id
_entity_poly.type
_entity_poly.pdbx_seq_one_letter_code
_entity_poly.pdbx_strand_id
1 'polypeptide(L)'
;KISLSKVTWKVPYVIPNDSMKLSIYSRIDKNVPIQVAFHARDLYAYPALPSTRSLVWPVKSSTGFQRPQWLLVAFQTKKRNQKGENASQFDHLGVENIKANINNRRYPYEQQNLSFADNKYIDAYEEYLNFRTQYYDSESSSLLSYEEFKKQPIFVINCTRHNESIHNVVID
;
A
#
# COMPACT_ATOMS: atom_id res chain seq x y z
N LYS A 1 6.46 -35.52 0.31
CA LYS A 1 7.16 -34.35 -0.31
C LYS A 1 6.37 -33.97 -1.56
N ILE A 2 5.72 -32.80 -1.59
CA ILE A 2 4.87 -32.39 -2.73
C ILE A 2 5.71 -31.54 -3.69
N SER A 3 5.78 -31.92 -4.96
CA SER A 3 6.46 -31.15 -6.01
C SER A 3 5.41 -30.40 -6.85
N LEU A 4 5.26 -29.11 -6.61
CA LEU A 4 4.44 -28.21 -7.43
C LEU A 4 5.23 -27.79 -8.67
N SER A 5 4.75 -28.11 -9.86
CA SER A 5 5.35 -27.70 -11.15
C SER A 5 4.80 -26.37 -11.66
N LYS A 6 3.53 -26.06 -11.37
CA LYS A 6 2.87 -24.81 -11.77
C LYS A 6 1.68 -24.51 -10.85
N VAL A 7 1.59 -23.26 -10.41
CA VAL A 7 0.42 -22.72 -9.72
C VAL A 7 -0.15 -21.61 -10.61
N THR A 8 -1.45 -21.60 -10.85
CA THR A 8 -2.10 -20.56 -11.67
C THR A 8 -3.43 -20.21 -11.04
N TRP A 9 -3.67 -18.91 -10.85
CA TRP A 9 -4.93 -18.37 -10.36
C TRP A 9 -5.83 -18.04 -11.55
N LYS A 10 -7.04 -18.62 -11.60
CA LYS A 10 -8.08 -18.23 -12.56
C LYS A 10 -9.03 -17.27 -11.87
N VAL A 11 -8.93 -15.98 -12.20
CA VAL A 11 -9.80 -14.94 -11.66
C VAL A 11 -10.68 -14.42 -12.79
N PRO A 12 -12.03 -14.44 -12.65
CA PRO A 12 -12.92 -13.94 -13.69
C PRO A 12 -12.77 -12.42 -13.82
N TYR A 13 -12.63 -11.94 -15.06
CA TYR A 13 -12.66 -10.51 -15.37
C TYR A 13 -14.09 -10.12 -15.74
N VAL A 14 -14.73 -9.30 -14.91
CA VAL A 14 -16.13 -8.89 -15.10
C VAL A 14 -16.17 -7.44 -15.57
N ILE A 15 -16.79 -7.20 -16.73
CA ILE A 15 -17.03 -5.87 -17.28
C ILE A 15 -18.53 -5.60 -17.24
N PRO A 16 -19.01 -4.50 -16.64
CA PRO A 16 -20.43 -4.16 -16.66
C PRO A 16 -20.90 -3.92 -18.11
N ASN A 17 -22.10 -4.39 -18.43
CA ASN A 17 -22.77 -4.04 -19.68
C ASN A 17 -23.18 -2.56 -19.70
N ASP A 18 -23.60 -2.04 -20.85
CA ASP A 18 -23.83 -0.60 -21.01
C ASP A 18 -24.96 -0.07 -20.12
N SER A 19 -26.01 -0.87 -19.88
CA SER A 19 -27.10 -0.52 -18.95
C SER A 19 -26.59 -0.38 -17.51
N MET A 20 -25.76 -1.31 -17.05
CA MET A 20 -25.11 -1.24 -15.74
C MET A 20 -24.09 -0.11 -15.65
N LYS A 21 -23.35 0.19 -16.73
CA LYS A 21 -22.44 1.35 -16.75
C LYS A 21 -23.21 2.65 -16.56
N LEU A 22 -24.33 2.84 -17.28
CA LEU A 22 -25.16 4.03 -17.16
C LEU A 22 -25.72 4.19 -15.74
N SER A 23 -26.14 3.10 -15.10
CA SER A 23 -26.63 3.16 -13.72
C SER A 23 -25.51 3.54 -12.74
N ILE A 24 -24.31 3.00 -12.90
CA ILE A 24 -23.12 3.38 -12.11
C ILE A 24 -22.78 4.85 -12.33
N TYR A 25 -22.70 5.33 -13.57
CA TYR A 25 -22.43 6.74 -13.87
C TYR A 25 -23.46 7.67 -13.22
N SER A 26 -24.75 7.35 -13.31
CA SER A 26 -25.80 8.15 -12.67
C SER A 26 -25.66 8.25 -11.15
N ARG A 27 -25.11 7.21 -10.50
CA ARG A 27 -24.83 7.21 -9.06
C ARG A 27 -23.60 8.04 -8.72
N ILE A 28 -22.55 7.96 -9.54
CA ILE A 28 -21.34 8.78 -9.41
C ILE A 28 -21.72 10.26 -9.55
N ASP A 29 -22.51 10.62 -10.56
CA ASP A 29 -22.93 12.01 -10.81
C ASP A 29 -23.75 12.59 -9.65
N LYS A 30 -24.54 11.74 -8.99
CA LYS A 30 -25.33 12.11 -7.80
C LYS A 30 -24.53 12.03 -6.49
N ASN A 31 -23.23 11.75 -6.57
CA ASN A 31 -22.33 11.56 -5.44
C ASN A 31 -22.87 10.52 -4.42
N VAL A 32 -23.60 9.52 -4.91
CA VAL A 32 -24.16 8.45 -4.08
C VAL A 32 -23.06 7.42 -3.83
N PRO A 33 -22.76 7.06 -2.56
CA PRO A 33 -21.77 6.03 -2.26
C PRO A 33 -22.06 4.74 -3.02
N ILE A 34 -21.02 4.17 -3.65
CA ILE A 34 -21.08 2.89 -4.36
C ILE A 34 -20.19 1.91 -3.62
N GLN A 35 -20.76 0.77 -3.22
CA GLN A 35 -19.97 -0.31 -2.67
C GLN A 35 -19.16 -0.95 -3.80
N VAL A 36 -17.85 -0.84 -3.72
CA VAL A 36 -16.93 -1.48 -4.66
C VAL A 36 -16.42 -2.76 -4.01
N ALA A 37 -16.82 -3.92 -4.56
CA ALA A 37 -16.44 -5.20 -3.99
C ALA A 37 -14.94 -5.54 -4.14
N PHE A 38 -14.23 -4.84 -5.03
CA PHE A 38 -12.83 -5.14 -5.35
C PHE A 38 -12.00 -3.85 -5.54
N HIS A 39 -10.88 -3.76 -4.85
CA HIS A 39 -9.86 -2.77 -5.13
C HIS A 39 -8.78 -3.37 -6.03
N ALA A 40 -8.37 -2.65 -7.06
CA ALA A 40 -7.21 -3.03 -7.85
C ALA A 40 -5.95 -2.97 -6.98
N ARG A 41 -5.07 -3.97 -7.13
CA ARG A 41 -3.79 -4.05 -6.43
C ARG A 41 -2.70 -4.36 -7.46
N ASP A 42 -1.69 -3.51 -7.51
CA ASP A 42 -0.49 -3.76 -8.29
C ASP A 42 0.65 -4.12 -7.35
N LEU A 43 1.40 -5.16 -7.71
CA LEU A 43 2.60 -5.58 -7.00
C LEU A 43 3.84 -5.24 -7.84
N TYR A 44 4.73 -4.47 -7.26
CA TYR A 44 6.04 -4.18 -7.84
C TYR A 44 7.12 -4.76 -6.93
N ALA A 45 8.19 -5.28 -7.52
CA ALA A 45 9.32 -5.83 -6.77
C ALA A 45 10.62 -5.17 -7.25
N TYR A 46 11.32 -4.49 -6.33
CA TYR A 46 12.66 -3.99 -6.59
C TYR A 46 13.69 -5.09 -6.28
N PRO A 47 14.44 -5.58 -7.28
CA PRO A 47 15.11 -6.88 -7.17
C PRO A 47 16.29 -6.92 -6.20
N ALA A 48 16.99 -5.80 -6.01
CA ALA A 48 18.14 -5.69 -5.12
C ALA A 48 18.27 -4.25 -4.61
N LEU A 49 18.32 -4.06 -3.29
CA LEU A 49 18.53 -2.75 -2.68
C LEU A 49 20.02 -2.39 -2.70
N PRO A 50 20.39 -1.15 -3.05
CA PRO A 50 21.77 -0.69 -2.90
C PRO A 50 22.15 -0.58 -1.42
N SER A 51 23.45 -0.62 -1.12
CA SER A 51 24.02 -0.42 0.21
C SER A 51 24.09 1.07 0.59
N THR A 52 23.04 1.84 0.29
CA THR A 52 22.93 3.27 0.59
C THR A 52 21.94 3.48 1.73
N ARG A 53 22.07 4.62 2.42
CA ARG A 53 21.12 5.04 3.48
C ARG A 53 19.84 5.67 2.92
N SER A 54 19.79 5.94 1.62
CA SER A 54 18.66 6.56 0.93
C SER A 54 18.47 5.94 -0.44
N LEU A 55 17.22 5.68 -0.80
CA LEU A 55 16.81 5.10 -2.08
C LEU A 55 15.56 5.82 -2.58
N VAL A 56 15.58 6.20 -3.84
CA VAL A 56 14.38 6.63 -4.58
C VAL A 56 14.04 5.55 -5.59
N TRP A 57 12.85 4.98 -5.47
CA TRP A 57 12.36 3.96 -6.41
C TRP A 57 11.24 4.53 -7.28
N PRO A 58 11.49 4.82 -8.57
CA PRO A 58 10.44 5.22 -9.49
C PRO A 58 9.58 4.01 -9.85
N VAL A 59 8.29 4.07 -9.48
CA VAL A 59 7.29 3.07 -9.85
C VAL A 59 6.32 3.69 -10.85
N LYS A 60 6.16 3.07 -12.01
CA LYS A 60 5.17 3.47 -13.02
C LYS A 60 3.92 2.59 -12.85
N SER A 61 2.78 3.22 -12.56
CA SER A 61 1.49 2.52 -12.54
C SER A 61 1.07 2.14 -13.96
N SER A 62 0.43 0.98 -14.10
CA SER A 62 -0.07 0.46 -15.38
C SER A 62 -1.22 1.29 -15.96
N THR A 63 -1.94 2.05 -15.12
CA THR A 63 -3.09 2.87 -15.50
C THR A 63 -2.87 4.33 -15.10
N GLY A 64 -2.68 5.21 -16.07
CA GLY A 64 -2.47 6.65 -15.82
C GLY A 64 -3.65 7.37 -15.15
N PHE A 65 -4.83 6.75 -15.10
CA PHE A 65 -6.06 7.32 -14.53
C PHE A 65 -6.31 6.93 -13.07
N GLN A 66 -5.60 5.94 -12.52
CA GLN A 66 -5.82 5.48 -11.15
C GLN A 66 -4.79 6.10 -10.21
N ARG A 67 -5.27 6.79 -9.18
CA ARG A 67 -4.44 7.31 -8.09
C ARG A 67 -4.35 6.26 -6.98
N PRO A 68 -3.14 5.86 -6.55
CA PRO A 68 -2.99 4.95 -5.43
C PRO A 68 -3.49 5.62 -4.15
N GLN A 69 -4.36 4.93 -3.42
CA GLN A 69 -4.86 5.38 -2.12
C GLN A 69 -3.95 4.95 -0.98
N TRP A 70 -3.34 3.77 -1.11
CA TRP A 70 -2.51 3.15 -0.10
C TRP A 70 -1.29 2.53 -0.78
N LEU A 71 -0.11 2.73 -0.18
CA LEU A 71 1.11 2.04 -0.58
C LEU A 71 1.58 1.19 0.59
N LEU A 72 1.75 -0.10 0.34
CA LEU A 72 2.30 -1.04 1.30
C LEU A 72 3.72 -1.37 0.87
N VAL A 73 4.69 -1.06 1.71
CA VAL A 73 6.10 -1.29 1.45
C VAL A 73 6.63 -2.26 2.48
N ALA A 74 7.25 -3.33 2.00
CA ALA A 74 7.84 -4.35 2.84
C ALA A 74 9.19 -4.77 2.26
N PHE A 75 10.13 -5.11 3.14
CA PHE A 75 11.49 -5.47 2.76
C PHE A 75 11.78 -6.92 3.13
N GLN A 76 12.71 -7.52 2.38
CA GLN A 76 13.16 -8.88 2.61
C GLN A 76 14.67 -8.97 2.44
N THR A 77 15.32 -9.61 3.41
CA THR A 77 16.76 -9.90 3.40
C THR A 77 16.97 -11.38 3.15
N LYS A 78 17.70 -11.72 2.07
CA LYS A 78 18.12 -13.10 1.75
C LYS A 78 16.98 -14.14 1.66
N LYS A 79 15.72 -13.74 1.48
CA LYS A 79 14.56 -14.67 1.39
C LYS A 79 14.17 -15.03 -0.05
N ARG A 80 14.52 -14.18 -1.02
CA ARG A 80 14.14 -14.39 -2.43
C ARG A 80 14.80 -15.67 -2.98
N ASN A 81 13.99 -16.54 -3.58
CA ASN A 81 14.39 -17.83 -4.15
C ASN A 81 15.03 -18.82 -3.17
N GLN A 82 14.91 -18.59 -1.85
CA GLN A 82 15.40 -19.51 -0.82
C GLN A 82 14.26 -20.40 -0.33
N LYS A 83 14.36 -21.72 -0.56
CA LYS A 83 13.29 -22.68 -0.23
C LYS A 83 13.15 -22.94 1.27
N GLY A 84 14.18 -22.66 2.08
CA GLY A 84 14.18 -22.87 3.52
C GLY A 84 13.72 -21.65 4.33
N GLU A 85 13.57 -20.50 3.67
CA GLU A 85 13.27 -19.23 4.32
C GLU A 85 11.78 -18.88 4.23
N ASN A 86 11.25 -18.25 5.27
CA ASN A 86 9.87 -17.80 5.28
C ASN A 86 9.73 -16.46 4.55
N ALA A 87 9.27 -16.50 3.30
CA ALA A 87 9.00 -15.31 2.49
C ALA A 87 7.83 -14.45 3.00
N SER A 88 7.06 -14.89 3.98
CA SER A 88 6.01 -14.05 4.60
C SER A 88 6.55 -13.19 5.74
N GLN A 89 7.78 -13.44 6.22
CA GLN A 89 8.42 -12.62 7.24
C GLN A 89 9.19 -11.49 6.57
N PHE A 90 8.83 -10.25 6.87
CA PHE A 90 9.51 -9.06 6.38
C PHE A 90 10.61 -8.61 7.34
N ASP A 91 11.43 -7.65 6.91
CA ASP A 91 12.54 -7.11 7.69
C ASP A 91 12.41 -5.58 7.80
N HIS A 92 12.71 -5.01 8.97
CA HIS A 92 12.58 -3.57 9.19
C HIS A 92 13.71 -2.75 8.56
N LEU A 93 14.85 -3.38 8.23
CA LEU A 93 16.07 -2.78 7.66
C LEU A 93 16.62 -1.52 8.37
N GLY A 94 16.13 -1.21 9.57
CA GLY A 94 16.43 0.05 10.25
C GLY A 94 15.90 1.28 9.52
N VAL A 95 14.76 1.16 8.83
CA VAL A 95 14.13 2.29 8.14
C VAL A 95 13.77 3.38 9.15
N GLU A 96 14.34 4.56 8.97
CA GLU A 96 14.05 5.74 9.78
C GLU A 96 12.91 6.58 9.19
N ASN A 97 12.80 6.61 7.86
CA ASN A 97 11.85 7.45 7.15
C ASN A 97 11.41 6.78 5.85
N ILE A 98 10.11 6.74 5.60
CA ILE A 98 9.56 6.25 4.33
C ILE A 98 8.47 7.20 3.82
N LYS A 99 8.52 7.52 2.52
CA LYS A 99 7.55 8.42 1.89
C LYS A 99 7.37 8.14 0.42
N ALA A 100 6.21 8.54 -0.09
CA ALA A 100 5.85 8.51 -1.50
C ALA A 100 5.74 9.93 -2.05
N ASN A 101 6.22 10.12 -3.28
CA ASN A 101 5.99 11.32 -4.06
C ASN A 101 4.99 11.00 -5.18
N ILE A 102 3.78 11.57 -5.12
CA ILE A 102 2.72 11.35 -6.11
C ILE A 102 2.25 12.72 -6.61
N ASN A 103 2.30 12.96 -7.93
CA ASN A 103 1.89 14.22 -8.56
C ASN A 103 2.44 15.47 -7.83
N ASN A 104 3.75 15.46 -7.56
CA ASN A 104 4.47 16.54 -6.86
C ASN A 104 4.06 16.76 -5.38
N ARG A 105 3.35 15.81 -4.76
CA ARG A 105 2.99 15.83 -3.33
C ARG A 105 3.66 14.69 -2.56
N ARG A 106 3.95 14.92 -1.27
CA ARG A 106 4.65 14.00 -0.36
C ARG A 106 3.68 13.36 0.62
N TYR A 107 3.82 12.05 0.84
CA TYR A 107 3.04 11.25 1.78
C TYR A 107 3.95 10.31 2.58
N PRO A 108 4.00 10.36 3.92
CA PRO A 108 3.59 11.52 4.72
C PRO A 108 4.41 12.77 4.35
N TYR A 109 3.91 13.95 4.73
CA TYR A 109 4.63 15.20 4.54
C TYR A 109 5.82 15.32 5.52
N GLU A 110 5.57 14.96 6.77
CA GLU A 110 6.55 14.99 7.86
C GLU A 110 7.50 13.79 7.83
N GLN A 111 8.66 13.96 8.45
CA GLN A 111 9.58 12.87 8.75
C GLN A 111 9.08 12.08 9.97
N GLN A 112 9.19 10.76 9.90
CA GLN A 112 8.76 9.85 10.97
C GLN A 112 9.85 9.65 12.02
N ASN A 113 11.13 9.76 11.62
CA ASN A 113 12.29 9.59 12.52
C ASN A 113 12.23 8.30 13.35
N LEU A 114 11.84 7.20 12.69
CA LEU A 114 11.67 5.90 13.31
C LEU A 114 13.02 5.37 13.84
N SER A 115 12.99 4.74 15.01
CA SER A 115 14.11 3.96 15.54
C SER A 115 13.58 2.64 16.11
N PHE A 116 13.76 1.56 15.37
CA PHE A 116 13.42 0.23 15.84
C PHE A 116 14.33 -0.21 17.01
N ALA A 117 15.57 0.30 17.08
CA ALA A 117 16.47 0.04 18.20
C ALA A 117 15.92 0.62 19.52
N ASP A 118 15.42 1.86 19.47
CA ASP A 118 14.91 2.59 20.64
C ASP A 118 13.39 2.38 20.88
N ASN A 119 12.77 1.44 20.18
CA ASN A 119 11.31 1.22 20.19
C ASN A 119 10.46 2.45 19.80
N LYS A 120 11.01 3.35 18.97
CA LYS A 120 10.33 4.52 18.40
C LYS A 120 9.78 4.18 17.01
N TYR A 121 8.75 3.36 16.94
CA TYR A 121 8.13 2.97 15.67
C TYR A 121 6.59 3.01 15.70
N ILE A 122 6.03 3.78 16.64
CA ILE A 122 4.59 3.92 16.84
C ILE A 122 3.89 4.47 15.61
N ASP A 123 4.42 5.50 14.95
CA ASP A 123 3.80 6.10 13.77
C ASP A 123 3.63 5.07 12.63
N ALA A 124 4.64 4.20 12.42
CA ALA A 124 4.57 3.15 11.42
C ALA A 124 3.56 2.06 11.79
N TYR A 125 3.46 1.74 13.08
CA TYR A 125 2.50 0.77 13.60
C TYR A 125 1.06 1.29 13.55
N GLU A 126 0.83 2.57 13.85
CA GLU A 126 -0.48 3.21 13.76
C GLU A 126 -0.98 3.27 12.31
N GLU A 127 -0.13 3.61 11.34
CA GLU A 127 -0.51 3.55 9.92
C GLU A 127 -0.88 2.12 9.49
N TYR A 128 -0.16 1.13 10.00
CA TYR A 128 -0.47 -0.29 9.77
C TYR A 128 -1.84 -0.69 10.33
N LEU A 129 -2.17 -0.27 11.56
CA LEU A 129 -3.48 -0.53 12.16
C LEU A 129 -4.60 0.20 11.40
N ASN A 130 -4.40 1.49 11.13
CA ASN A 130 -5.35 2.36 10.45
C ASN A 130 -5.68 1.85 9.05
N PHE A 131 -4.68 1.36 8.31
CA PHE A 131 -4.92 0.74 7.01
C PHE A 131 -5.96 -0.37 7.11
N ARG A 132 -5.83 -1.27 8.09
CA ARG A 132 -6.75 -2.40 8.19
C ARG A 132 -8.19 -1.95 8.44
N THR A 133 -8.37 -1.03 9.39
CA THR A 133 -9.69 -0.50 9.74
C THR A 133 -10.30 0.25 8.56
N GLN A 134 -9.53 1.15 7.93
CA GLN A 134 -10.03 2.02 6.86
C GLN A 134 -10.20 1.29 5.51
N TYR A 135 -9.37 0.29 5.23
CA TYR A 135 -9.42 -0.44 3.96
C TYR A 135 -10.47 -1.56 3.98
N TYR A 136 -10.64 -2.27 5.11
CA TYR A 136 -11.56 -3.40 5.21
C TYR A 136 -12.88 -3.07 5.90
N ASP A 137 -13.06 -1.83 6.37
CA ASP A 137 -14.28 -1.38 7.08
C ASP A 137 -14.69 -2.37 8.19
N SER A 138 -13.71 -2.77 8.99
CA SER A 138 -13.89 -3.78 10.04
C SER A 138 -13.10 -3.40 11.28
N GLU A 139 -13.69 -3.56 12.46
CA GLU A 139 -13.03 -3.41 13.77
C GLU A 139 -12.03 -4.54 14.07
N SER A 140 -11.50 -5.19 13.04
CA SER A 140 -10.67 -6.36 13.18
C SER A 140 -9.45 -6.08 14.04
N SER A 141 -9.24 -6.94 15.05
CA SER A 141 -8.00 -6.99 15.82
C SER A 141 -6.79 -7.05 14.89
N SER A 142 -5.71 -6.35 15.25
CA SER A 142 -4.45 -6.34 14.48
C SER A 142 -3.97 -7.76 14.18
N LEU A 143 -3.36 -8.00 13.00
CA LEU A 143 -2.70 -9.31 12.76
C LEU A 143 -1.40 -9.41 13.56
N LEU A 144 -0.78 -8.26 13.86
CA LEU A 144 0.51 -8.16 14.51
C LEU A 144 0.39 -7.26 15.74
N SER A 145 0.84 -7.72 16.90
CA SER A 145 1.09 -6.83 18.03
C SER A 145 2.22 -5.84 17.73
N TYR A 146 2.40 -4.82 18.58
CA TYR A 146 3.49 -3.85 18.46
C TYR A 146 4.86 -4.54 18.34
N GLU A 147 5.13 -5.51 19.22
CA GLU A 147 6.38 -6.28 19.24
C GLU A 147 6.56 -7.22 18.04
N GLU A 148 5.46 -7.75 17.50
CA GLU A 148 5.53 -8.57 16.27
C GLU A 148 5.74 -7.71 15.04
N PHE A 149 5.12 -6.52 14.99
CA PHE A 149 5.33 -5.56 13.91
C PHE A 149 6.80 -5.16 13.81
N LYS A 150 7.49 -4.95 14.94
CA LYS A 150 8.95 -4.70 14.95
C LYS A 150 9.76 -5.75 14.19
N LYS A 151 9.34 -7.02 14.27
CA LYS A 151 10.06 -8.15 13.66
C LYS A 151 9.76 -8.30 12.17
N GLN A 152 8.57 -7.90 11.72
CA GLN A 152 8.10 -8.08 10.35
C GLN A 152 7.22 -6.92 9.89
N PRO A 153 7.77 -5.68 9.82
CA PRO A 153 6.94 -4.53 9.53
C PRO A 153 6.50 -4.50 8.07
N ILE A 154 5.27 -4.05 7.88
CA ILE A 154 4.75 -3.61 6.60
C ILE A 154 4.46 -2.13 6.76
N PHE A 155 5.27 -1.30 6.12
CA PHE A 155 5.12 0.14 6.17
C PHE A 155 3.94 0.55 5.28
N VAL A 156 2.95 1.21 5.88
CA VAL A 156 1.80 1.74 5.16
C VAL A 156 1.98 3.23 4.96
N ILE A 157 1.80 3.68 3.72
CA ILE A 157 1.70 5.10 3.39
C ILE A 157 0.26 5.37 2.95
N ASN A 158 -0.44 6.14 3.77
CA ASN A 158 -1.75 6.66 3.44
C ASN A 158 -1.63 7.84 2.45
N CYS A 159 -2.14 7.65 1.23
CA CYS A 159 -2.15 8.67 0.17
C CYS A 159 -3.52 9.35 0.01
N THR A 160 -4.53 8.94 0.80
CA THR A 160 -5.89 9.52 0.81
C THR A 160 -5.99 10.76 1.67
N ARG A 161 -5.12 10.92 2.67
CA ARG A 161 -5.02 12.11 3.55
C ARG A 161 -4.64 13.34 2.73
N HIS A 162 -5.65 13.92 2.09
CA HIS A 162 -5.60 15.20 1.43
C HIS A 162 -6.28 16.22 2.35
N ASN A 163 -5.68 17.39 2.47
CA ASN A 163 -6.44 18.57 2.86
C ASN A 163 -7.37 18.91 1.68
N GLU A 164 -8.69 18.87 1.83
CA GLU A 164 -9.67 19.28 0.82
C GLU A 164 -9.63 20.80 0.51
N SER A 165 -8.58 21.52 0.94
CA SER A 165 -8.44 22.94 0.71
C SER A 165 -8.11 23.27 -0.75
N ILE A 166 -9.19 23.47 -1.50
CA ILE A 166 -9.39 24.51 -2.53
C ILE A 166 -8.40 24.45 -3.70
N HIS A 167 -8.81 23.73 -4.75
CA HIS A 167 -8.42 24.11 -6.11
C HIS A 167 -9.33 25.26 -6.58
N ASN A 168 -9.01 26.50 -6.17
CA ASN A 168 -9.35 27.67 -6.99
C ASN A 168 -8.27 27.75 -8.08
N VAL A 169 -8.38 26.90 -9.09
CA VAL A 169 -7.71 27.18 -10.36
C VAL A 169 -8.65 28.12 -11.10
N VAL A 170 -8.34 29.41 -11.08
CA VAL A 170 -8.88 30.34 -12.07
C VAL A 170 -8.32 29.86 -13.41
N ILE A 171 -9.22 29.50 -14.31
CA ILE A 171 -8.90 29.26 -15.71
C ILE A 171 -8.76 30.64 -16.32
N ASP A 172 -7.56 30.97 -16.81
CA ASP A 172 -7.34 32.10 -17.72
C ASP A 172 -7.50 31.59 -19.16
#